data_AF-A0A2S0NCU3-F1
#
_entry.id   AF-A0A2S0NCU3-F1
#
_cell.length_a   1.000
_cell.length_b   1.000
_cell.length_c   1.000
_cell.angle_alpha   90.00
_cell.angle_beta   90.00
_cell.angle_gamma   90.00
#
_symmetry.space_group_name_H-M   'P 1'
#
loop_
_entity.id
_entity.type
_entity.pdbx_description
1 polymer ?
#
loop_
_entity_poly.entity_id
_entity_poly.type
_entity_poly.pdbx_seq_one_letter_code
_entity_poly.pdbx_strand_id
1 'polypeptide(L)'
;MTRLSPRAFCLLAALASGAIWLGGTAPAAADLRLCNTTGSRVGVAIGYKDGEGWTTEGWWNVPARSCETILRGPLVARYYYLYAVDYDQGGEWSGRAFMCSRDKEFTIRGIEQCLARGYDRLGFFEVDTQDQRQWTVQLTDDSQRPPQSAPPMAAPVPPASPQRRPDPTPASSGPRPTPLPNAPAGSGGGGAAVQGGVPAFTAPR
;
A
#
# COMPACT_ATOMS: atom_id res chain seq x y z
N MET A 1 75.83 28.55 -7.69
CA MET A 1 74.66 29.41 -8.02
C MET A 1 73.86 28.74 -9.12
N THR A 2 72.88 27.90 -8.76
CA THR A 2 71.99 27.21 -9.71
C THR A 2 70.65 27.93 -9.74
N ARG A 3 70.32 28.56 -10.87
CA ARG A 3 69.05 29.27 -11.09
C ARG A 3 67.95 28.24 -11.42
N LEU A 4 66.95 28.11 -10.55
CA LEU A 4 65.74 27.33 -10.84
C LEU A 4 64.84 28.05 -11.86
N SER A 5 64.32 27.27 -12.81
CA SER A 5 63.48 27.71 -13.93
C SER A 5 62.01 27.95 -13.49
N PRO A 6 61.36 29.05 -13.94
CA PRO A 6 60.00 29.41 -13.52
C PRO A 6 58.88 28.54 -14.14
N ARG A 7 59.22 27.62 -15.05
CA ARG A 7 58.23 26.78 -15.74
C ARG A 7 57.67 25.63 -14.90
N ALA A 8 58.31 25.31 -13.77
CA ALA A 8 57.84 24.25 -12.87
C ALA A 8 56.64 24.67 -12.01
N PHE A 9 56.33 25.97 -11.92
CA PHE A 9 55.30 26.47 -11.01
C PHE A 9 53.88 26.50 -11.60
N CYS A 10 53.72 26.39 -12.92
CA CYS A 10 52.40 26.47 -13.56
C CYS A 10 51.67 25.13 -13.72
N LEU A 11 52.34 23.99 -13.55
CA LEU A 11 51.69 22.68 -13.70
C LEU A 11 51.06 22.14 -12.41
N LEU A 12 51.21 22.84 -11.28
CA LEU A 12 50.63 22.43 -10.00
C LEU A 12 49.26 23.08 -9.70
N ALA A 13 48.78 23.99 -10.54
CA ALA A 13 47.54 24.75 -10.26
C ALA A 13 46.27 24.21 -10.96
N ALA A 14 46.37 23.17 -11.80
CA ALA A 14 45.23 22.69 -12.60
C ALA A 14 44.51 21.46 -12.03
N LEU A 15 44.92 20.94 -10.85
CA LEU A 15 44.36 19.72 -10.24
C LEU A 15 43.64 19.99 -8.90
N ALA A 16 43.13 21.21 -8.69
CA ALA A 16 42.47 21.60 -7.43
C ALA A 16 40.97 21.93 -7.58
N SER A 17 40.30 21.44 -8.63
CA SER A 17 38.88 21.74 -8.93
C SER A 17 38.02 20.49 -9.09
N GLY A 18 38.30 19.44 -8.33
CA GLY A 18 37.63 18.15 -8.49
C GLY A 18 37.46 17.39 -7.19
N ALA A 19 37.03 18.07 -6.13
CA ALA A 19 36.67 17.38 -4.89
C ALA A 19 35.51 18.12 -4.22
N ILE A 20 34.63 17.34 -3.62
CA ILE A 20 33.52 17.77 -2.74
C ILE A 20 32.20 18.02 -3.48
N TRP A 21 31.66 16.93 -4.04
CA TRP A 21 30.22 16.65 -3.92
C TRP A 21 30.05 15.22 -3.38
N LEU A 22 30.49 15.00 -2.14
CA LEU A 22 30.05 13.84 -1.36
C LEU A 22 28.67 14.18 -0.82
N GLY A 23 27.66 14.07 -1.68
CA GLY A 23 26.26 14.13 -1.27
C GLY A 23 26.00 12.97 -0.32
N GLY A 24 25.70 13.29 0.94
CA GLY A 24 25.34 12.30 1.94
C GLY A 24 24.09 11.54 1.48
N THR A 25 24.23 10.25 1.23
CA THR A 25 23.09 9.34 1.16
C THR A 25 22.50 9.27 2.56
N ALA A 26 21.44 10.03 2.81
CA ALA A 26 20.64 9.84 4.01
C ALA A 26 20.22 8.36 4.05
N PRO A 27 20.33 7.68 5.21
CA PRO A 27 19.86 6.31 5.32
C PRO A 27 18.40 6.28 4.87
N ALA A 28 18.10 5.46 3.87
CA ALA A 28 16.73 5.20 3.48
C ALA A 28 16.06 4.55 4.70
N ALA A 29 15.27 5.34 5.44
CA ALA A 29 14.53 4.87 6.59
C ALA A 29 13.45 3.90 6.10
N ALA A 30 13.72 2.61 6.28
CA ALA A 30 12.79 1.56 5.94
C ALA A 30 11.81 1.43 7.11
N ASP A 31 10.74 2.23 7.12
CA ASP A 31 9.79 2.33 8.24
C ASP A 31 8.36 2.00 7.77
N LEU A 32 7.45 1.64 8.70
CA LEU A 32 6.00 1.69 8.47
C LEU A 32 5.47 3.04 8.93
N ARG A 33 4.97 3.82 7.96
CA ARG A 33 4.39 5.15 8.20
C ARG A 33 2.88 5.12 8.05
N LEU A 34 2.21 5.94 8.83
CA LEU A 34 0.79 6.16 8.72
C LEU A 34 0.52 7.65 8.51
N CYS A 35 -0.16 7.97 7.42
CA CYS A 35 -0.59 9.29 7.04
C CYS A 35 -2.08 9.47 7.33
N ASN A 36 -2.39 10.33 8.28
CA ASN A 36 -3.76 10.74 8.57
C ASN A 36 -4.17 11.86 7.62
N THR A 37 -4.99 11.55 6.62
CA THR A 37 -5.54 12.55 5.69
C THR A 37 -6.90 13.07 6.14
N THR A 38 -7.37 12.73 7.34
CA THR A 38 -8.63 13.23 7.89
C THR A 38 -8.44 14.64 8.48
N GLY A 39 -9.56 15.26 8.85
CA GLY A 39 -9.56 16.53 9.60
C GLY A 39 -9.41 16.35 11.11
N SER A 40 -9.44 15.11 11.59
CA SER A 40 -9.46 14.77 13.01
C SER A 40 -8.12 14.23 13.48
N ARG A 41 -7.92 14.23 14.79
CA ARG A 41 -6.84 13.51 15.44
C ARG A 41 -7.19 12.03 15.55
N VAL A 42 -6.24 11.17 15.20
CA VAL A 42 -6.47 9.73 15.14
C VAL A 42 -5.54 9.00 16.10
N GLY A 43 -6.12 8.15 16.94
CA GLY A 43 -5.40 7.17 17.74
C GLY A 43 -5.15 5.92 16.93
N VAL A 44 -3.94 5.38 16.95
CA VAL A 44 -3.57 4.18 16.18
C VAL A 44 -3.03 3.10 17.12
N ALA A 45 -3.37 1.85 16.85
CA ALA A 45 -2.72 0.67 17.37
C ALA A 45 -2.26 -0.21 16.21
N ILE A 46 -1.17 -0.95 16.40
CA ILE A 46 -0.60 -1.87 15.41
C ILE A 46 -0.45 -3.27 16.02
N GLY A 47 -0.67 -4.28 15.20
CA GLY A 47 -0.34 -5.66 15.48
C GLY A 47 0.56 -6.23 14.40
N TYR A 48 1.54 -7.03 14.79
CA TYR A 48 2.43 -7.70 13.86
C TYR A 48 2.89 -9.03 14.43
N LYS A 49 3.39 -9.88 13.54
CA LYS A 49 4.00 -11.15 13.91
C LYS A 49 5.49 -11.10 13.64
N ASP A 50 6.27 -11.38 14.67
CA ASP A 50 7.73 -11.51 14.58
C ASP A 50 8.17 -12.94 14.90
N GLY A 51 9.49 -13.13 15.11
CA GLY A 51 10.06 -14.44 15.45
C GLY A 51 9.65 -14.98 16.83
N GLU A 52 9.20 -14.12 17.75
CA GLU A 52 8.75 -14.50 19.10
C GLU A 52 7.24 -14.75 19.15
N GLY A 53 6.49 -14.20 18.19
CA GLY A 53 5.08 -14.47 18.01
C GLY A 53 4.29 -13.22 17.65
N TRP A 54 3.04 -13.17 18.11
CA TRP A 54 2.18 -12.00 17.90
C TRP A 54 2.46 -10.92 18.94
N THR A 55 2.52 -9.68 18.48
CA THR A 55 2.66 -8.49 19.32
C THR A 55 1.65 -7.44 18.89
N THR A 56 1.03 -6.77 19.86
CA THR A 56 0.25 -5.56 19.62
C THR A 56 0.77 -4.40 20.44
N GLU A 57 0.75 -3.23 19.85
CA GLU A 57 1.24 -1.98 20.42
C GLU A 57 0.25 -0.84 20.12
N GLY A 58 0.28 0.19 20.95
CA GLY A 58 -0.55 1.39 20.85
C GLY A 58 -0.33 2.28 22.07
N TRP A 59 -0.83 3.51 22.17
CA TRP A 59 -1.56 4.27 21.17
C TRP A 59 -0.65 5.35 20.58
N TRP A 60 -0.48 5.35 19.27
CA TRP A 60 0.09 6.51 18.59
C TRP A 60 -0.96 7.57 18.42
N ASN A 61 -0.59 8.82 18.69
CA ASN A 61 -1.45 9.97 18.47
C ASN A 61 -1.02 10.67 17.19
N VAL A 62 -1.82 10.57 16.13
CA VAL A 62 -1.51 11.11 14.81
C VAL A 62 -2.36 12.35 14.54
N PRO A 63 -1.77 13.56 14.50
CA PRO A 63 -2.49 14.79 14.20
C PRO A 63 -3.19 14.76 12.85
N ALA A 64 -4.22 15.60 12.70
CA ALA A 64 -4.88 15.82 11.41
C ALA A 64 -3.87 16.24 10.33
N ARG A 65 -4.04 15.71 9.11
CA ARG A 65 -3.22 16.04 7.94
C ARG A 65 -1.71 15.85 8.14
N SER A 66 -1.32 14.86 8.95
CA SER A 66 0.08 14.57 9.26
C SER A 66 0.44 13.10 9.01
N CYS A 67 1.74 12.79 8.95
CA CYS A 67 2.23 11.42 8.81
C CYS A 67 3.22 11.09 9.92
N GLU A 68 2.93 10.03 10.66
CA GLU A 68 3.78 9.54 11.75
C GLU A 68 4.40 8.19 11.40
N THR A 69 5.50 7.87 12.07
CA THR A 69 6.13 6.55 11.97
C THR A 69 5.60 5.66 13.08
N ILE A 70 4.86 4.62 12.69
CA ILE A 70 4.20 3.71 13.63
C ILE A 70 5.13 2.55 13.99
N LEU A 71 5.88 2.03 13.03
CA LEU A 71 6.92 1.02 13.27
C LEU A 71 8.24 1.46 12.65
N ARG A 72 9.29 1.46 13.47
CA ARG A 72 10.65 1.84 13.07
C ARG A 72 11.42 0.63 12.59
N GLY A 73 12.24 0.84 11.56
CA GLY A 73 13.14 -0.18 11.04
C GLY A 73 12.47 -1.12 10.03
N PRO A 74 13.30 -1.86 9.28
CA PRO A 74 12.87 -2.56 8.08
C PRO A 74 11.78 -3.59 8.41
N LEU A 75 10.70 -3.55 7.64
CA LEU A 75 9.60 -4.48 7.80
C LEU A 75 10.05 -5.90 7.47
N VAL A 76 9.83 -6.80 8.42
CA VAL A 76 10.22 -8.21 8.36
C VAL A 76 9.05 -9.13 8.04
N ALA A 77 7.82 -8.63 8.18
CA ALA A 77 6.59 -9.33 7.85
C ALA A 77 5.95 -8.73 6.60
N ARG A 78 5.13 -9.53 5.92
CA ARG A 78 4.28 -9.07 4.82
C ARG A 78 2.97 -8.45 5.31
N TYR A 79 2.42 -8.98 6.39
CA TYR A 79 1.13 -8.56 6.91
C TYR A 79 1.31 -7.82 8.22
N TYR A 80 0.78 -6.61 8.27
CA TYR A 80 0.64 -5.79 9.46
C TYR A 80 -0.83 -5.52 9.71
N TYR A 81 -1.21 -5.37 10.97
CA TYR A 81 -2.59 -5.19 11.38
C TYR A 81 -2.69 -3.83 12.05
N LEU A 82 -3.67 -3.03 11.69
CA LEU A 82 -3.85 -1.71 12.26
C LEU A 82 -5.27 -1.56 12.78
N TYR A 83 -5.42 -0.77 13.83
CA TYR A 83 -6.69 -0.30 14.33
C TYR A 83 -6.55 1.19 14.57
N ALA A 84 -7.56 1.97 14.21
CA ALA A 84 -7.51 3.40 14.43
C ALA A 84 -8.85 3.94 14.92
N VAL A 85 -8.82 5.02 15.72
CA VAL A 85 -10.00 5.68 16.29
C VAL A 85 -9.91 7.16 16.01
N ASP A 86 -11.00 7.75 15.53
CA ASP A 86 -11.12 9.20 15.42
C ASP A 86 -11.51 9.77 16.78
N TYR A 87 -10.61 10.56 17.38
CA TYR A 87 -10.85 11.14 18.71
C TYR A 87 -11.77 12.36 18.71
N ASP A 88 -11.97 13.01 17.55
CA ASP A 88 -12.70 14.28 17.48
C ASP A 88 -14.15 14.05 16.98
N GLN A 89 -14.35 13.22 15.96
CA GLN A 89 -15.66 12.93 15.37
C GLN A 89 -16.21 11.56 15.80
N GLY A 90 -15.39 10.72 16.43
CA GLY A 90 -15.74 9.33 16.71
C GLY A 90 -15.72 8.43 15.47
N GLY A 91 -15.88 7.14 15.71
CA GLY A 91 -15.72 6.10 14.68
C GLY A 91 -14.34 5.48 14.68
N GLU A 92 -14.21 4.34 14.01
CA GLU A 92 -13.02 3.50 14.02
C GLU A 92 -12.74 2.94 12.63
N TRP A 93 -11.45 2.79 12.31
CA TRP A 93 -10.99 1.93 11.23
C TRP A 93 -10.71 0.56 11.85
N SER A 94 -11.64 -0.37 11.65
CA SER A 94 -11.56 -1.71 12.20
C SER A 94 -11.62 -2.78 11.13
N GLY A 95 -11.29 -4.02 11.52
CA GLY A 95 -11.27 -5.16 10.61
C GLY A 95 -11.56 -6.46 11.33
N ARG A 96 -11.25 -7.58 10.66
CA ARG A 96 -11.63 -8.92 11.13
C ARG A 96 -10.56 -9.64 11.96
N ALA A 97 -9.37 -9.06 12.06
CA ALA A 97 -8.26 -9.65 12.82
C ALA A 97 -8.34 -9.24 14.28
N PHE A 98 -8.89 -10.09 15.14
CA PHE A 98 -9.05 -9.76 16.56
C PHE A 98 -7.72 -9.87 17.31
N MET A 99 -7.35 -8.81 18.02
CA MET A 99 -6.12 -8.74 18.80
C MET A 99 -6.36 -8.01 20.13
N CYS A 100 -5.39 -8.11 21.05
CA CYS A 100 -5.51 -7.51 22.38
C CYS A 100 -5.11 -6.03 22.37
N SER A 101 -5.81 -5.21 23.14
CA SER A 101 -5.51 -3.78 23.35
C SER A 101 -5.83 -3.33 24.78
N ARG A 102 -5.55 -2.06 25.10
CA ARG A 102 -5.90 -1.41 26.38
C ARG A 102 -6.17 0.08 26.18
N ASP A 103 -6.74 0.74 27.17
CA ASP A 103 -7.07 2.19 27.12
C ASP A 103 -5.85 3.14 27.08
N LYS A 104 -4.71 2.72 27.63
CA LYS A 104 -3.47 3.51 27.69
C LYS A 104 -2.40 2.90 26.80
N GLU A 105 -1.29 3.61 26.60
CA GLU A 105 -0.13 3.08 25.88
C GLU A 105 0.27 1.68 26.38
N PHE A 106 0.52 0.78 25.46
CA PHE A 106 0.65 -0.65 25.68
C PHE A 106 1.57 -1.32 24.67
N THR A 107 2.17 -2.41 25.13
CA THR A 107 2.78 -3.46 24.32
C THR A 107 2.34 -4.79 24.90
N ILE A 108 1.67 -5.63 24.11
CA ILE A 108 1.10 -6.91 24.56
C ILE A 108 1.63 -8.00 23.65
N ARG A 109 2.22 -9.04 24.25
CA ARG A 109 2.60 -10.26 23.55
C ARG A 109 1.45 -11.26 23.59
N GLY A 110 1.14 -11.87 22.44
CA GLY A 110 0.09 -12.85 22.25
C GLY A 110 -1.31 -12.24 22.14
N ILE A 111 -2.11 -12.79 21.22
CA ILE A 111 -3.49 -12.35 20.90
C ILE A 111 -4.58 -13.23 21.53
N GLU A 112 -4.18 -14.26 22.28
CA GLU A 112 -5.09 -15.21 22.90
C GLU A 112 -5.64 -14.68 24.23
N GLN A 113 -6.91 -15.02 24.50
CA GLN A 113 -7.57 -14.80 25.79
C GLN A 113 -7.47 -13.36 26.33
N CYS A 114 -7.58 -12.35 25.46
CA CYS A 114 -7.42 -10.92 25.83
C CYS A 114 -8.25 -10.54 27.07
N LEU A 115 -9.55 -10.86 27.05
CA LEU A 115 -10.47 -10.53 28.14
C LEU A 115 -10.08 -11.20 29.47
N ALA A 116 -9.71 -12.49 29.44
CA ALA A 116 -9.28 -13.21 30.65
C ALA A 116 -7.95 -12.70 31.21
N ARG A 117 -7.13 -12.06 30.37
CA ARG A 117 -5.87 -11.40 30.73
C ARG A 117 -6.06 -9.93 31.16
N GLY A 118 -7.31 -9.43 31.15
CA GLY A 118 -7.62 -8.04 31.50
C GLY A 118 -7.31 -7.02 30.40
N TYR A 119 -7.35 -7.45 29.14
CA TYR A 119 -7.20 -6.63 27.94
C TYR A 119 -8.51 -6.59 27.16
N ASP A 120 -8.66 -5.56 26.33
CA ASP A 120 -9.77 -5.46 25.39
C ASP A 120 -9.48 -6.29 24.15
N ARG A 121 -10.54 -6.60 23.39
CA ARG A 121 -10.47 -7.36 22.15
C ARG A 121 -11.00 -6.50 21.01
N LEU A 122 -10.10 -5.93 20.21
CA LEU A 122 -10.44 -5.06 19.09
C LEU A 122 -10.16 -5.76 17.75
N GLY A 123 -10.92 -5.37 16.72
CA GLY A 123 -10.77 -5.89 15.37
C GLY A 123 -9.86 -5.01 14.53
N PHE A 124 -8.68 -5.51 14.17
CA PHE A 124 -7.71 -4.80 13.34
C PHE A 124 -7.96 -5.10 11.86
N PHE A 125 -7.73 -4.10 11.00
CA PHE A 125 -7.69 -4.28 9.56
C PHE A 125 -6.29 -4.71 9.10
N GLU A 126 -6.25 -5.56 8.08
CA GLU A 126 -5.00 -6.10 7.56
C GLU A 126 -4.43 -5.18 6.48
N VAL A 127 -3.12 -4.98 6.54
CA VAL A 127 -2.31 -4.28 5.54
C VAL A 127 -1.30 -5.26 4.97
N ASP A 128 -1.45 -5.53 3.67
CA ASP A 128 -0.49 -6.31 2.88
C ASP A 128 0.58 -5.38 2.31
N THR A 129 1.80 -5.50 2.84
CA THR A 129 2.95 -4.70 2.40
C THR A 129 3.63 -5.26 1.15
N GLN A 130 3.16 -6.37 0.58
CA GLN A 130 3.77 -7.03 -0.58
C GLN A 130 5.27 -7.29 -0.40
N ASP A 131 5.65 -7.76 0.79
CA ASP A 131 7.04 -8.05 1.20
C ASP A 131 8.00 -6.84 1.11
N GLN A 132 7.47 -5.62 1.08
CA GLN A 132 8.27 -4.40 1.08
C GLN A 132 8.83 -4.12 2.48
N ARG A 133 10.09 -3.66 2.52
CA ARG A 133 10.79 -3.29 3.76
C ARG A 133 10.33 -1.96 4.36
N GLN A 134 9.54 -1.19 3.61
CA GLN A 134 8.96 0.08 4.04
C GLN A 134 7.55 0.18 3.46
N TRP A 135 6.64 0.80 4.19
CA TRP A 135 5.25 0.92 3.76
C TRP A 135 4.61 2.20 4.28
N THR A 136 3.65 2.75 3.54
CA THR A 136 2.86 3.90 4.00
C THR A 136 1.38 3.59 3.89
N VAL A 137 0.66 3.73 5.00
CA VAL A 137 -0.80 3.61 5.08
C VAL A 137 -1.41 5.00 5.08
N GLN A 138 -2.49 5.21 4.32
CA GLN A 138 -3.26 6.45 4.32
C GLN A 138 -4.63 6.21 4.94
N LEU A 139 -4.92 6.91 6.03
CA LEU A 139 -6.26 6.90 6.63
C LEU A 139 -7.09 8.04 6.04
N THR A 140 -8.21 7.69 5.45
CA THR A 140 -9.21 8.63 4.90
C THR A 140 -10.54 8.47 5.63
N ASP A 141 -11.32 9.54 5.67
CA ASP A 141 -12.71 9.50 6.14
C ASP A 141 -13.67 9.32 4.95
N ASP A 142 -14.85 8.72 5.19
CA ASP A 142 -15.88 8.46 4.18
C ASP A 142 -16.35 9.72 3.44
N SER A 143 -16.30 10.89 4.08
CA SER A 143 -16.62 12.18 3.48
C SER A 143 -15.69 12.55 2.31
N GLN A 144 -14.53 11.90 2.18
CA GLN A 144 -13.59 12.11 1.09
C GLN A 144 -13.78 11.13 -0.07
N ARG A 145 -14.69 10.15 0.05
CA ARG A 145 -15.09 9.30 -1.07
C ARG A 145 -15.91 10.16 -2.04
N PRO A 146 -15.47 10.40 -3.29
CA PRO A 146 -16.34 11.00 -4.29
C PRO A 146 -17.62 10.17 -4.33
N PRO A 147 -18.83 10.77 -4.38
CA PRO A 147 -20.04 10.00 -4.51
C PRO A 147 -19.86 9.09 -5.72
N GLN A 148 -19.77 7.77 -5.47
CA GLN A 148 -19.69 6.80 -6.55
C GLN A 148 -20.89 7.10 -7.42
N SER A 149 -20.64 7.51 -8.66
CA SER A 149 -21.68 7.81 -9.62
C SER A 149 -22.56 6.57 -9.65
N ALA A 150 -23.72 6.62 -9.00
CA ALA A 150 -24.66 5.52 -9.08
C ALA A 150 -24.87 5.28 -10.58
N PRO A 151 -24.69 4.04 -11.08
CA PRO A 151 -25.04 3.76 -12.46
C PRO A 151 -26.47 4.26 -12.64
N PRO A 152 -26.77 5.06 -13.69
CA PRO A 152 -28.11 5.58 -13.88
C PRO A 152 -29.04 4.37 -13.83
N MET A 153 -29.99 4.40 -12.88
CA MET A 153 -30.94 3.33 -12.67
C MET A 153 -31.42 2.85 -14.03
N ALA A 154 -31.11 1.59 -14.37
CA ALA A 154 -31.53 1.02 -15.62
C ALA A 154 -33.04 1.23 -15.74
N ALA A 155 -33.46 1.91 -16.81
CA ALA A 155 -34.87 2.06 -17.13
C ALA A 155 -35.56 0.68 -17.05
N PRO A 156 -36.84 0.60 -16.65
CA PRO A 156 -37.56 -0.66 -16.61
C PRO A 156 -37.46 -1.33 -17.98
N VAL A 157 -36.82 -2.51 -18.02
CA VAL A 157 -36.72 -3.30 -19.24
C VAL A 157 -38.15 -3.67 -19.66
N PRO A 158 -38.62 -3.30 -20.86
CA PRO A 158 -39.93 -3.72 -21.31
C PRO A 158 -39.96 -5.26 -21.44
N PRO A 159 -41.09 -5.93 -21.11
CA PRO A 159 -41.16 -7.38 -21.17
C PRO A 159 -40.91 -7.87 -22.60
N ALA A 160 -40.05 -8.87 -22.73
CA ALA A 160 -39.72 -9.50 -24.00
C ALA A 160 -40.98 -10.13 -24.64
N SER A 161 -41.24 -9.77 -25.89
CA SER A 161 -42.29 -10.40 -26.71
C SER A 161 -42.02 -11.90 -26.88
N PRO A 162 -43.03 -12.78 -26.78
CA PRO A 162 -42.83 -14.22 -26.96
C PRO A 162 -42.49 -14.54 -28.41
N GLN A 163 -41.24 -14.93 -28.67
CA GLN A 163 -40.82 -15.42 -29.97
C GLN A 163 -41.44 -16.80 -30.26
N ARG A 164 -42.02 -16.94 -31.45
CA ARG A 164 -42.62 -18.17 -31.98
C ARG A 164 -41.51 -19.18 -32.28
N ARG A 165 -41.64 -20.42 -31.78
CA ARG A 165 -40.72 -21.53 -32.06
C ARG A 165 -40.62 -21.78 -33.58
N PRO A 166 -39.41 -21.94 -34.15
CA PRO A 166 -39.24 -22.49 -35.50
C PRO A 166 -39.41 -24.01 -35.49
N ASP A 167 -40.10 -24.54 -36.50
CA ASP A 167 -40.24 -25.98 -36.81
C ASP A 167 -38.88 -26.62 -37.18
N PRO A 168 -38.68 -27.93 -36.93
CA PRO A 168 -37.47 -28.63 -37.32
C PRO A 168 -37.52 -29.00 -38.81
N THR A 169 -36.49 -28.62 -39.57
CA THR A 169 -36.25 -29.13 -40.93
C THR A 169 -35.22 -30.26 -40.91
N PRO A 170 -35.34 -31.30 -41.77
CA PRO A 170 -34.43 -32.44 -41.76
C PRO A 170 -33.14 -32.21 -42.55
N ALA A 171 -32.12 -32.97 -42.15
CA ALA A 171 -30.75 -32.95 -42.61
C ALA A 171 -30.55 -33.20 -44.12
N SER A 172 -29.50 -32.62 -44.69
CA SER A 172 -28.76 -33.24 -45.79
C SER A 172 -27.27 -32.89 -45.74
N SER A 173 -26.50 -33.91 -46.10
CA SER A 173 -25.06 -34.10 -46.01
C SER A 173 -24.28 -33.53 -47.19
N GLY A 174 -23.04 -33.08 -46.97
CA GLY A 174 -22.05 -32.88 -48.03
C GLY A 174 -20.65 -32.54 -47.48
N PRO A 175 -19.54 -32.97 -48.14
CA PRO A 175 -18.25 -33.20 -47.50
C PRO A 175 -17.18 -32.11 -47.71
N ARG A 176 -16.21 -32.15 -46.79
CA ARG A 176 -14.96 -31.37 -46.70
C ARG A 176 -13.97 -31.63 -47.85
N PRO A 177 -13.16 -30.63 -48.24
CA PRO A 177 -11.69 -30.80 -48.23
C PRO A 177 -10.95 -29.49 -47.82
N THR A 178 -10.16 -29.45 -46.73
CA THR A 178 -8.67 -29.56 -46.59
C THR A 178 -7.97 -28.22 -46.32
N PRO A 179 -6.77 -28.22 -45.66
CA PRO A 179 -6.22 -27.13 -44.84
C PRO A 179 -5.00 -26.42 -45.47
N LEU A 180 -4.53 -25.30 -44.88
CA LEU A 180 -3.12 -24.79 -44.88
C LEU A 180 -3.01 -23.50 -44.00
N PRO A 181 -1.79 -23.04 -43.62
CA PRO A 181 -1.44 -22.68 -42.25
C PRO A 181 -0.82 -21.27 -42.08
N ASN A 182 -0.44 -20.98 -40.82
CA ASN A 182 0.49 -19.94 -40.36
C ASN A 182 -0.02 -18.50 -40.25
N ALA A 183 -0.18 -18.05 -39.01
CA ALA A 183 -0.16 -16.64 -38.64
C ALA A 183 0.98 -16.41 -37.61
N PRO A 184 1.80 -15.36 -37.77
CA PRO A 184 2.94 -15.09 -36.90
C PRO A 184 2.53 -14.47 -35.55
N ALA A 185 3.35 -14.76 -34.54
CA ALA A 185 3.34 -14.11 -33.24
C ALA A 185 4.08 -12.76 -33.28
N GLY A 186 3.60 -11.83 -32.45
CA GLY A 186 4.43 -10.79 -31.83
C GLY A 186 4.26 -9.38 -32.37
N SER A 187 3.58 -8.52 -31.61
CA SER A 187 4.01 -7.14 -31.41
C SER A 187 3.28 -6.48 -30.23
N GLY A 188 4.00 -5.62 -29.51
CA GLY A 188 3.49 -4.74 -28.47
C GLY A 188 3.98 -5.16 -27.09
N GLY A 189 4.75 -4.36 -26.36
CA GLY A 189 5.13 -2.96 -26.51
C GLY A 189 5.63 -2.51 -25.14
N GLY A 190 6.72 -1.76 -25.11
CA GLY A 190 7.39 -1.34 -23.88
C GLY A 190 6.46 -0.67 -22.88
N GLY A 191 6.56 -1.09 -21.62
CA GLY A 191 6.02 -0.41 -20.47
C GLY A 191 7.18 0.19 -19.68
N ALA A 192 7.21 1.51 -19.65
CA ALA A 192 8.21 2.33 -18.97
C ALA A 192 8.44 1.87 -17.53
N ALA A 193 9.69 2.01 -17.09
CA ALA A 193 10.03 2.10 -15.68
C ALA A 193 9.27 3.28 -15.06
N VAL A 194 8.08 3.01 -14.53
CA VAL A 194 7.42 3.92 -13.62
C VAL A 194 8.18 3.79 -12.31
N GLN A 195 8.78 4.89 -11.87
CA GLN A 195 9.30 5.04 -10.52
C GLN A 195 8.15 4.72 -9.56
N GLY A 196 8.12 3.48 -9.07
CA GLY A 196 7.04 2.93 -8.27
C GLY A 196 7.09 3.50 -6.87
N GLY A 197 6.53 4.69 -6.69
CA GLY A 197 5.98 5.09 -5.40
C GLY A 197 4.96 4.01 -5.01
N VAL A 198 5.32 3.18 -4.05
CA VAL A 198 4.50 2.09 -3.52
C VAL A 198 3.11 2.66 -3.21
N PRO A 199 2.01 2.08 -3.75
CA PRO A 199 0.69 2.65 -3.58
C PRO A 199 0.37 2.67 -2.09
N ALA A 200 0.15 3.85 -1.54
CA ALA A 200 -0.34 3.97 -0.19
C ALA A 200 -1.67 3.22 -0.10
N PHE A 201 -1.79 2.33 0.87
CA PHE A 201 -3.07 1.68 1.13
C PHE A 201 -4.02 2.71 1.74
N THR A 202 -5.08 3.07 1.03
CA THR A 202 -6.16 3.88 1.57
C THR A 202 -7.12 2.98 2.35
N ALA A 203 -7.17 3.15 3.68
CA ALA A 203 -8.15 2.48 4.52
C ALA A 203 -9.35 3.43 4.72
N PRO A 204 -10.51 3.17 4.08
CA PRO A 204 -11.76 3.82 4.47
C PRO A 204 -12.18 3.31 5.85
N ARG A 205 -13.03 4.08 6.53
CA ARG A 205 -13.57 3.74 7.84
C ARG A 205 -14.43 2.47 7.76
#